data_AF-A0A9N8EUU6-F1
#
_entry.id   AF-A0A9N8EUU6-F1
#
_cell.length_a   1.000
_cell.length_b   1.000
_cell.length_c   1.000
_cell.angle_alpha   90.00
_cell.angle_beta   90.00
_cell.angle_gamma   90.00
#
_symmetry.space_group_name_H-M   'P 1'
#
loop_
_entity.id
_entity.type
_entity.pdbx_description
1 polymer ?
#
loop_
_entity_poly.entity_id
_entity_poly.type
_entity_poly.pdbx_seq_one_letter_code
_entity_poly.pdbx_strand_id
1 'polypeptide(L)'
;MASNEAEDDHNNEGENPGEATLLVSEFPPPPFYYKAAAHLEPPEIPFDALARGTKRAAAFAAGARAESERLRLGDDDPDKTDAILGGSVPTAPGEDEEGDVVAVFGEIVEDPVVVEPLEPCENPTVIRDEVKRLNREVIQGFVNLVQELVHRPMDNKKMRDELSHNVFLMLQECNKFREHQARELLIDLLEQELSERRKLAEELKTSIAKADELLLGEDSKPKEEETATKAEEEGPEPMKED
;
A
#
# COMPACT_ATOMS: atom_id res chain seq x y z
N MET A 1 -13.52 56.34 1.95
CA MET A 1 -12.80 57.12 2.97
C MET A 1 -13.30 56.70 4.33
N ALA A 2 -12.57 55.80 4.99
CA ALA A 2 -12.56 55.64 6.44
C ALA A 2 -11.38 54.70 6.72
N SER A 3 -10.25 55.32 7.03
CA SER A 3 -9.00 54.73 7.47
C SER A 3 -9.20 54.20 8.90
N ASN A 4 -8.78 52.98 9.18
CA ASN A 4 -8.45 52.55 10.54
C ASN A 4 -7.08 51.89 10.49
N GLU A 5 -6.12 52.60 11.07
CA GLU A 5 -4.76 52.16 11.35
C GLU A 5 -4.70 51.40 12.68
N ALA A 6 -3.68 50.54 12.77
CA ALA A 6 -3.04 49.97 13.96
C ALA A 6 -3.87 48.98 14.81
N GLU A 7 -3.38 47.74 14.92
CA GLU A 7 -2.45 47.39 16.00
C GLU A 7 -1.74 46.07 15.69
N ASP A 8 -0.45 46.09 15.99
CA ASP A 8 0.57 45.08 15.83
C ASP A 8 0.49 44.15 17.04
N ASP A 9 0.23 42.85 16.84
CA ASP A 9 0.31 41.87 17.92
C ASP A 9 1.13 40.65 17.46
N HIS A 10 2.37 40.66 17.95
CA HIS A 10 3.34 39.58 17.81
C HIS A 10 2.84 38.32 18.54
N ASN A 11 2.14 37.44 17.82
CA ASN A 11 1.93 36.08 18.31
C ASN A 11 3.07 35.16 17.84
N ASN A 12 3.98 34.99 18.79
CA ASN A 12 5.05 34.02 18.87
C ASN A 12 4.48 32.58 18.82
N GLU A 13 4.34 32.00 17.64
CA GLU A 13 4.10 30.56 17.49
C GLU A 13 5.45 29.83 17.54
N GLY A 14 5.85 29.48 18.76
CA GLY A 14 6.93 28.57 19.01
C GLY A 14 6.64 27.23 18.35
N GLU A 15 7.57 26.80 17.50
CA GLU A 15 7.71 25.43 17.03
C GLU A 15 7.71 24.50 18.25
N ASN A 16 6.62 23.76 18.46
CA ASN A 16 6.57 22.61 19.34
C ASN A 16 6.95 21.36 18.50
N PRO A 17 8.17 20.82 18.61
CA PRO A 17 8.52 19.56 17.96
C PRO A 17 7.92 18.41 18.78
N GLY A 18 6.63 18.12 18.56
CA GLY A 18 5.96 17.08 19.35
C GLY A 18 4.67 16.46 18.81
N GLU A 19 4.02 17.03 17.78
CA GLU A 19 2.67 16.57 17.40
C GLU A 19 2.60 15.46 16.33
N ALA A 20 3.73 15.03 15.76
CA ALA A 20 3.72 14.02 14.69
C ALA A 20 3.64 12.55 15.16
N THR A 21 3.51 12.27 16.47
CA THR A 21 3.44 10.89 17.00
C THR A 21 2.05 10.48 17.52
N LEU A 22 1.04 11.35 17.39
CA LEU A 22 -0.27 11.15 18.01
C LEU A 22 -1.29 10.36 17.17
N LEU A 23 -0.90 9.81 16.02
CA LEU A 23 -1.83 9.07 15.12
C LEU A 23 -1.86 7.55 15.32
N VAL A 24 -1.12 6.99 16.29
CA VAL A 24 -1.11 5.54 16.57
C VAL A 24 -1.24 5.25 18.08
N SER A 25 -2.09 6.00 18.80
CA SER A 25 -2.39 5.71 20.21
C SER A 25 -3.80 5.17 20.48
N GLU A 26 -4.66 5.12 19.45
CA GLU A 26 -6.07 4.74 19.62
C GLU A 26 -6.40 3.29 19.26
N PHE A 27 -5.40 2.42 19.09
CA PHE A 27 -5.72 1.00 19.09
C PHE A 27 -6.16 0.63 20.51
N PRO A 28 -7.40 0.14 20.71
CA PRO A 28 -7.85 -0.26 22.03
C PRO A 28 -6.82 -1.24 22.60
N PRO A 29 -6.44 -1.10 23.87
CA PRO A 29 -5.46 -1.98 24.47
C PRO A 29 -5.86 -3.42 24.18
N PRO A 30 -4.89 -4.28 23.77
CA PRO A 30 -5.16 -5.66 23.41
C PRO A 30 -6.10 -6.27 24.45
N PRO A 31 -7.21 -6.88 24.01
CA PRO A 31 -8.19 -7.47 24.91
C PRO A 31 -7.50 -8.31 25.99
N PHE A 32 -8.06 -8.34 27.19
CA PHE A 32 -7.44 -8.94 28.38
C PHE A 32 -6.90 -10.37 28.15
N TYR A 33 -7.51 -11.14 27.25
CA TYR A 33 -7.06 -12.49 26.90
C TYR A 33 -5.65 -12.54 26.28
N TYR A 34 -5.12 -11.48 25.67
CA TYR A 34 -3.73 -11.45 25.22
C TYR A 34 -2.72 -11.51 26.37
N LYS A 35 -3.05 -10.89 27.51
CA LYS A 35 -2.23 -11.00 28.74
C LYS A 35 -2.32 -12.40 29.35
N ALA A 36 -3.49 -13.04 29.25
CA ALA A 36 -3.66 -14.43 29.67
C ALA A 36 -2.94 -15.41 28.73
N ALA A 37 -2.87 -15.10 27.43
CA ALA A 37 -2.17 -15.90 26.43
C ALA A 37 -0.65 -15.76 26.47
N ALA A 38 -0.10 -14.73 27.13
CA ALA A 38 1.34 -14.54 27.29
C ALA A 38 2.03 -15.70 28.05
N HIS A 39 1.27 -16.47 28.83
CA HIS A 39 1.74 -17.66 29.54
C HIS A 39 1.36 -18.98 28.86
N LEU A 40 0.64 -18.92 27.73
CA LEU A 40 0.33 -20.10 26.94
C LEU A 40 1.51 -20.35 25.99
N GLU A 41 2.09 -21.54 26.08
CA GLU A 41 3.01 -22.00 25.06
C GLU A 41 2.22 -22.23 23.77
N PRO A 42 2.63 -21.62 22.64
CA PRO A 42 2.01 -21.90 21.36
C PRO A 42 2.01 -23.42 21.13
N PRO A 43 0.90 -24.01 20.63
CA PRO A 43 0.87 -25.42 20.33
C PRO A 43 1.99 -25.75 19.34
N GLU A 44 2.62 -26.92 19.52
CA GLU A 44 3.70 -27.35 18.63
C GLU A 44 3.20 -27.36 17.19
N ILE A 45 3.97 -26.69 16.33
CA ILE A 45 3.68 -26.65 14.90
C ILE A 45 3.80 -28.09 14.38
N PRO A 46 2.78 -28.66 13.72
CA PRO A 46 2.83 -30.02 13.20
C PRO A 46 3.72 -30.07 11.95
N PHE A 47 5.04 -30.06 12.15
CA PHE A 47 6.05 -30.02 11.09
C PHE A 47 5.90 -31.14 10.07
N ASP A 48 5.41 -32.31 10.47
CA ASP A 48 5.15 -33.42 9.57
C ASP A 48 4.01 -33.13 8.59
N ALA A 49 2.94 -32.46 9.06
CA ALA A 49 1.83 -32.06 8.20
C ALA A 49 2.28 -30.94 7.24
N LEU A 50 3.06 -29.99 7.75
CA LEU A 50 3.64 -28.91 6.95
C LEU A 50 4.58 -29.47 5.87
N ALA A 51 5.48 -30.39 6.22
CA ALA A 51 6.40 -31.01 5.26
C ALA A 51 5.66 -31.80 4.16
N ARG A 52 4.58 -32.50 4.52
CA ARG A 52 3.70 -33.17 3.55
C ARG A 52 3.02 -32.15 2.63
N GLY A 53 2.49 -31.06 3.19
CA GLY A 53 1.87 -29.97 2.43
C GLY A 53 2.85 -29.34 1.44
N THR A 54 4.04 -28.95 1.90
CA THR A 54 5.08 -28.33 1.06
C THR A 54 5.54 -29.28 -0.06
N LYS A 55 5.69 -30.58 0.24
CA LYS A 55 6.05 -31.57 -0.78
C LYS A 55 4.95 -31.74 -1.83
N ARG A 56 3.67 -31.72 -1.44
CA ARG A 56 2.52 -31.81 -2.35
C ARG A 56 2.39 -30.56 -3.23
N ALA A 57 2.54 -29.37 -2.65
CA ALA A 57 2.54 -28.10 -3.37
C ALA A 57 3.67 -28.02 -4.40
N ALA A 58 4.89 -28.45 -4.03
CA ALA A 58 6.02 -28.50 -4.96
C ALA A 58 5.79 -29.49 -6.12
N ALA A 59 5.16 -30.64 -5.86
CA ALA A 59 4.82 -31.61 -6.91
C ALA A 59 3.74 -31.07 -7.86
N PHE A 60 2.72 -30.39 -7.33
CA PHE A 60 1.69 -29.75 -8.13
C PHE A 60 2.26 -28.65 -9.02
N ALA A 61 3.08 -27.75 -8.45
CA ALA A 61 3.75 -26.69 -9.21
C ALA A 61 4.70 -27.24 -10.30
N ALA A 62 5.39 -28.35 -10.03
CA ALA A 62 6.22 -29.02 -11.03
C ALA A 62 5.38 -29.64 -12.16
N GLY A 63 4.22 -30.22 -11.83
CA GLY A 63 3.27 -30.77 -12.81
C GLY A 63 2.69 -29.70 -13.71
N ALA A 64 2.19 -28.60 -13.13
CA ALA A 64 1.68 -27.44 -13.87
C ALA A 64 2.74 -26.84 -14.80
N ARG A 65 3.98 -26.73 -14.32
CA ARG A 65 5.11 -26.26 -15.14
C ARG A 65 5.40 -27.20 -16.31
N ALA A 66 5.45 -28.51 -16.07
CA ALA A 66 5.67 -29.50 -17.12
C ALA A 66 4.54 -29.54 -18.15
N GLU A 67 3.28 -29.35 -17.73
CA GLU A 67 2.13 -29.28 -18.63
C GLU A 67 2.13 -27.99 -19.46
N SER A 68 2.45 -26.84 -18.85
CA SER A 68 2.63 -25.58 -19.58
C SER A 68 3.77 -25.67 -20.61
N GLU A 69 4.86 -26.36 -20.28
CA GLU A 69 5.99 -26.58 -21.19
C GLU A 69 5.63 -27.57 -22.31
N ARG A 70 4.81 -28.59 -22.02
CA ARG A 70 4.27 -29.52 -23.02
C ARG A 70 3.35 -28.80 -24.01
N LEU A 71 2.46 -27.93 -23.52
CA LEU A 71 1.61 -27.09 -24.37
C LEU A 71 2.46 -26.16 -25.25
N ARG A 72 3.50 -25.54 -24.68
CA ARG A 72 4.41 -24.65 -25.41
C ARG A 72 5.22 -25.35 -26.51
N LEU A 73 5.51 -26.65 -26.36
CA LEU A 73 6.30 -27.44 -27.31
C LEU A 73 5.44 -28.29 -28.26
N GLY A 74 4.13 -28.34 -28.07
CA GLY A 74 3.19 -29.17 -28.84
C GLY A 74 2.56 -28.52 -30.08
N ASP A 75 2.84 -27.23 -30.34
CA ASP A 75 2.22 -26.44 -31.42
C ASP A 75 2.92 -26.57 -32.78
N ASP A 76 2.93 -27.79 -33.34
CA ASP A 76 3.21 -28.02 -34.78
C ASP A 76 1.99 -28.58 -35.54
N ASP A 77 0.79 -28.52 -34.96
CA ASP A 77 -0.47 -29.02 -35.56
C ASP A 77 -1.46 -27.84 -35.74
N PRO A 78 -1.60 -27.25 -36.95
CA PRO A 78 -2.38 -26.03 -37.18
C PRO A 78 -3.92 -26.19 -37.10
N ASP A 79 -4.43 -27.38 -36.79
CA ASP A 79 -5.88 -27.71 -36.83
C ASP A 79 -6.53 -27.89 -35.44
N LYS A 80 -5.86 -27.55 -34.31
CA LYS A 80 -6.39 -27.78 -32.95
C LYS A 80 -6.79 -26.53 -32.15
N THR A 81 -6.86 -25.36 -32.78
CA THR A 81 -7.27 -24.11 -32.13
C THR A 81 -8.73 -24.08 -31.68
N ASP A 82 -9.58 -25.01 -32.13
CA ASP A 82 -10.99 -25.10 -31.70
C ASP A 82 -11.22 -25.90 -30.39
N ALA A 83 -10.21 -26.61 -29.88
CA ALA A 83 -10.34 -27.39 -28.64
C ALA A 83 -10.04 -26.60 -27.35
N ILE A 84 -9.50 -25.39 -27.46
CA ILE A 84 -9.12 -24.54 -26.31
C ILE A 84 -10.34 -23.76 -25.76
N LEU A 85 -11.44 -23.68 -26.51
CA LEU A 85 -12.69 -22.99 -26.11
C LEU A 85 -13.76 -23.92 -25.52
N GLY A 86 -13.54 -25.24 -25.51
CA GLY A 86 -14.46 -26.22 -24.92
C GLY A 86 -13.84 -26.88 -23.71
N GLY A 87 -14.02 -26.29 -22.53
CA GLY A 87 -13.57 -26.84 -21.25
C GLY A 87 -14.21 -28.19 -20.90
N SER A 88 -13.72 -29.28 -21.50
CA SER A 88 -13.95 -30.64 -21.01
C SER A 88 -12.67 -31.11 -20.31
N VAL A 89 -12.64 -30.97 -18.99
CA VAL A 89 -11.61 -31.57 -18.15
C VAL A 89 -11.77 -33.09 -18.23
N PRO A 90 -10.73 -33.87 -18.60
CA PRO A 90 -10.81 -35.32 -18.51
C PRO A 90 -10.90 -35.71 -17.04
N THR A 91 -12.05 -36.23 -16.64
CA THR A 91 -12.29 -36.78 -15.30
C THR A 91 -11.36 -37.99 -15.10
N ALA A 92 -10.23 -37.78 -14.42
CA ALA A 92 -9.46 -38.87 -13.83
C ALA A 92 -10.11 -39.24 -12.48
N PRO A 93 -10.30 -40.53 -12.17
CA PRO A 93 -10.98 -40.94 -10.96
C PRO A 93 -10.00 -40.99 -9.79
N GLY A 94 -10.33 -40.28 -8.71
CA GLY A 94 -9.91 -40.65 -7.36
C GLY A 94 -9.02 -39.63 -6.64
N GLU A 95 -9.54 -39.25 -5.47
CA GLU A 95 -8.81 -38.86 -4.24
C GLU A 95 -8.59 -37.35 -4.01
N ASP A 96 -9.61 -36.78 -3.36
CA ASP A 96 -9.57 -35.73 -2.33
C ASP A 96 -9.13 -34.32 -2.74
N GLU A 97 -10.11 -33.59 -3.31
CA GLU A 97 -10.17 -32.13 -3.42
C GLU A 97 -10.60 -31.49 -2.08
N GLU A 98 -9.74 -31.58 -1.06
CA GLU A 98 -9.86 -30.74 0.14
C GLU A 98 -8.78 -29.65 0.09
N GLY A 99 -9.02 -28.60 -0.68
CA GLY A 99 -8.08 -27.48 -0.69
C GLY A 99 -8.44 -26.23 -1.50
N ASP A 100 -9.28 -26.34 -2.52
CA ASP A 100 -9.47 -25.22 -3.48
C ASP A 100 -10.92 -24.77 -3.63
N VAL A 101 -11.78 -25.18 -2.70
CA VAL A 101 -13.22 -24.91 -2.75
C VAL A 101 -13.71 -24.27 -1.47
N VAL A 102 -14.31 -23.09 -1.60
CA VAL A 102 -14.97 -22.34 -0.54
C VAL A 102 -16.47 -22.56 -0.65
N ALA A 103 -17.11 -22.99 0.43
CA ALA A 103 -18.56 -23.13 0.45
C ALA A 103 -19.23 -21.76 0.65
N VAL A 104 -19.81 -21.19 -0.41
CA VAL A 104 -20.61 -19.96 -0.34
C VAL A 104 -22.08 -20.36 -0.43
N PHE A 105 -22.86 -20.11 0.64
CA PHE A 105 -24.27 -20.51 0.76
C PHE A 105 -24.58 -22.02 0.59
N GLY A 106 -23.62 -22.88 0.92
CA GLY A 106 -23.80 -24.34 0.87
C GLY A 106 -23.56 -24.97 -0.51
N GLU A 107 -23.08 -24.18 -1.48
CA GLU A 107 -22.55 -24.65 -2.75
C GLU A 107 -21.02 -24.60 -2.71
N ILE A 108 -20.39 -25.66 -3.21
CA ILE A 108 -18.93 -25.79 -3.30
C ILE A 108 -18.50 -24.98 -4.53
N VAL A 109 -17.83 -23.86 -4.31
CA VAL A 109 -17.35 -22.95 -5.37
C VAL A 109 -15.83 -22.89 -5.30
N GLU A 110 -15.14 -22.91 -6.45
CA GLU A 110 -13.67 -22.71 -6.50
C GLU A 110 -13.28 -21.40 -5.82
N ASP A 111 -12.18 -21.39 -5.05
CA ASP A 111 -11.73 -20.21 -4.31
C ASP A 111 -11.48 -19.04 -5.27
N PRO A 112 -12.32 -17.99 -5.23
CA PRO A 112 -12.16 -16.87 -6.15
C PRO A 112 -10.82 -16.16 -5.94
N VAL A 113 -10.11 -16.34 -4.82
CA VAL A 113 -8.81 -15.72 -4.57
C VAL A 113 -7.68 -16.39 -5.34
N VAL A 114 -7.84 -17.67 -5.71
CA VAL A 114 -6.80 -18.50 -6.34
C VAL A 114 -6.92 -18.49 -7.87
N VAL A 115 -8.12 -18.22 -8.41
CA VAL A 115 -8.36 -18.16 -9.85
C VAL A 115 -7.68 -16.92 -10.46
N GLU A 116 -6.62 -17.15 -11.25
CA GLU A 116 -6.02 -16.11 -12.08
C GLU A 116 -7.08 -15.59 -13.08
N PRO A 117 -7.21 -14.26 -13.25
CA PRO A 117 -8.14 -13.72 -14.24
C PRO A 117 -7.75 -14.20 -15.64
N LEU A 118 -8.67 -14.91 -16.30
CA LEU A 118 -8.49 -15.41 -17.67
C LEU A 118 -8.15 -14.32 -18.70
N GLU A 119 -8.53 -13.07 -18.41
CA GLU A 119 -8.21 -11.91 -19.23
C GLU A 119 -7.66 -10.77 -18.37
N PRO A 120 -6.41 -10.31 -18.60
CA PRO A 120 -5.91 -9.09 -17.97
C PRO A 120 -6.71 -7.90 -18.51
N CYS A 121 -7.31 -7.13 -17.61
CA CYS A 121 -8.11 -5.99 -18.01
C CYS A 121 -7.23 -4.73 -18.14
N GLU A 122 -7.18 -4.16 -19.33
CA GLU A 122 -6.37 -2.97 -19.63
C GLU A 122 -7.01 -1.66 -19.15
N ASN A 123 -8.32 -1.62 -18.89
CA ASN A 123 -9.05 -0.38 -18.57
C ASN A 123 -9.82 -0.43 -17.23
N PRO A 124 -9.39 0.33 -16.19
CA PRO A 124 -10.02 0.35 -14.87
C PRO A 124 -11.46 0.88 -14.87
N THR A 125 -11.82 1.70 -15.86
CA THR A 125 -13.16 2.30 -15.96
C THR A 125 -14.21 1.24 -16.25
N VAL A 126 -13.87 0.25 -17.07
CA VAL A 126 -14.75 -0.86 -17.45
C VAL A 126 -15.04 -1.73 -16.24
N ILE A 127 -14.00 -2.12 -15.50
CA ILE A 127 -14.13 -2.91 -14.27
C ILE A 127 -15.01 -2.17 -13.25
N ARG A 128 -14.76 -0.87 -13.03
CA ARG A 128 -15.55 -0.06 -12.11
C ARG A 128 -17.03 -0.04 -12.51
N ASP A 129 -17.33 0.12 -13.79
CA ASP A 129 -18.70 0.22 -14.28
C ASP A 129 -19.41 -1.14 -14.20
N GLU A 130 -18.69 -2.23 -14.41
CA GLU A 130 -19.18 -3.59 -14.26
C GLU A 130 -19.43 -3.98 -12.79
N VAL A 131 -18.49 -3.70 -11.88
CA VAL A 131 -18.68 -3.87 -10.44
C VAL A 131 -19.88 -3.06 -9.95
N LYS A 132 -20.08 -1.83 -10.45
CA LYS A 132 -21.27 -1.03 -10.15
C LYS A 132 -22.57 -1.66 -10.67
N ARG A 133 -22.53 -2.28 -11.86
CA ARG A 133 -23.68 -3.01 -12.43
C ARG A 133 -24.02 -4.22 -11.56
N LEU A 134 -23.03 -5.07 -11.29
CA LEU A 134 -23.17 -6.26 -10.45
C LEU A 134 -23.64 -5.93 -9.04
N ASN A 135 -23.12 -4.87 -8.41
CA ASN A 135 -23.57 -4.44 -7.08
C ASN A 135 -25.07 -4.09 -7.06
N ARG A 136 -25.57 -3.37 -8.08
CA ARG A 136 -27.01 -3.10 -8.20
C ARG A 136 -27.82 -4.38 -8.34
N GLU A 137 -27.33 -5.35 -9.11
CA GLU A 137 -28.00 -6.64 -9.31
C GLU A 137 -27.97 -7.52 -8.06
N VAL A 138 -26.86 -7.55 -7.32
CA VAL A 138 -26.74 -8.24 -6.03
C VAL A 138 -27.72 -7.64 -5.01
N ILE A 139 -27.78 -6.32 -4.88
CA ILE A 139 -28.72 -5.65 -3.97
C ILE A 139 -30.17 -5.95 -4.37
N GLN A 140 -30.50 -5.83 -5.66
CA GLN A 140 -31.84 -6.11 -6.14
C GLN A 140 -32.22 -7.59 -5.94
N GLY A 141 -31.30 -8.50 -6.24
CA GLY A 141 -31.45 -9.95 -6.03
C GLY A 141 -31.65 -10.29 -4.55
N PHE A 142 -30.92 -9.62 -3.65
CA PHE A 142 -31.10 -9.78 -2.21
C PHE A 142 -32.47 -9.30 -1.72
N VAL A 143 -32.92 -8.11 -2.16
CA VAL A 143 -34.26 -7.60 -1.79
C VAL A 143 -35.35 -8.54 -2.31
N ASN A 144 -35.23 -9.01 -3.54
CA ASN A 144 -36.17 -9.99 -4.12
C ASN A 144 -36.16 -11.29 -3.32
N LEU A 145 -34.97 -11.78 -2.91
CA LEU A 145 -34.81 -12.99 -2.12
C LEU A 145 -35.49 -12.88 -0.76
N VAL A 146 -35.30 -11.76 -0.06
CA VAL A 146 -35.99 -11.51 1.21
C VAL A 146 -37.51 -11.49 1.01
N GLN A 147 -37.99 -10.85 -0.07
CA GLN A 147 -39.42 -10.83 -0.37
C GLN A 147 -39.96 -12.24 -0.63
N GLU A 148 -39.28 -13.07 -1.42
CA GLU A 148 -39.72 -14.43 -1.70
C GLU A 148 -39.65 -15.33 -0.45
N LEU A 149 -38.64 -15.15 0.42
CA LEU A 149 -38.55 -15.90 1.67
C LEU A 149 -39.74 -15.65 2.61
N VAL A 150 -40.32 -14.44 2.59
CA VAL A 150 -41.52 -14.11 3.36
C VAL A 150 -42.76 -14.83 2.82
N HIS A 151 -42.86 -15.01 1.50
CA HIS A 151 -44.06 -15.57 0.86
C HIS A 151 -43.96 -17.08 0.57
N ARG A 152 -42.77 -17.59 0.24
CA ARG A 152 -42.44 -18.96 -0.18
C ARG A 152 -41.03 -19.37 0.26
N PRO A 153 -40.84 -19.71 1.54
CA PRO A 153 -39.52 -20.01 2.11
C PRO A 153 -38.86 -21.30 1.60
N MET A 154 -39.57 -22.15 0.84
CA MET A 154 -39.02 -23.41 0.31
C MET A 154 -38.59 -23.31 -1.16
N ASP A 155 -39.10 -22.32 -1.92
CA ASP A 155 -38.90 -22.20 -3.38
C ASP A 155 -37.95 -21.04 -3.76
N ASN A 156 -36.94 -20.76 -2.94
CA ASN A 156 -35.98 -19.66 -3.17
C ASN A 156 -34.66 -20.10 -3.82
N LYS A 157 -34.45 -21.41 -4.05
CA LYS A 157 -33.14 -21.94 -4.49
C LYS A 157 -32.58 -21.18 -5.69
N LYS A 158 -33.38 -21.02 -6.75
CA LYS A 158 -32.95 -20.33 -7.97
C LYS A 158 -32.44 -18.91 -7.71
N MET A 159 -33.12 -18.15 -6.84
CA MET A 159 -32.73 -16.77 -6.51
C MET A 159 -31.49 -16.71 -5.62
N ARG A 160 -31.27 -17.73 -4.77
CA ARG A 160 -30.01 -17.84 -4.04
C ARG A 160 -28.85 -18.16 -4.99
N ASP A 161 -29.04 -19.11 -5.90
CA ASP A 161 -28.01 -19.52 -6.86
C ASP A 161 -27.63 -18.33 -7.77
N GLU A 162 -28.62 -17.56 -8.24
CA GLU A 162 -28.41 -16.34 -9.04
C GLU A 162 -27.70 -15.23 -8.24
N LEU A 163 -28.05 -15.06 -6.96
CA LEU A 163 -27.37 -14.12 -6.08
C LEU A 163 -25.91 -14.53 -5.82
N SER A 164 -25.67 -15.81 -5.52
CA SER A 164 -24.32 -16.38 -5.34
C SER A 164 -23.47 -16.18 -6.59
N HIS A 165 -24.04 -16.42 -7.78
CA HIS A 165 -23.34 -16.22 -9.05
C HIS A 165 -22.96 -14.75 -9.26
N ASN A 166 -23.86 -13.81 -9.00
CA ASN A 166 -23.56 -12.38 -9.14
C ASN A 166 -22.48 -11.91 -8.15
N VAL A 167 -22.46 -12.46 -6.93
CA VAL A 167 -21.39 -12.20 -5.95
C VAL A 167 -20.06 -12.76 -6.43
N PHE A 168 -20.05 -13.98 -6.98
CA PHE A 168 -18.85 -14.58 -7.56
C PHE A 168 -18.29 -13.74 -8.72
N LEU A 169 -19.13 -13.31 -9.66
CA LEU A 169 -18.72 -12.43 -10.76
C LEU A 169 -18.15 -11.11 -10.23
N MET A 170 -18.76 -10.54 -9.18
CA MET A 170 -18.26 -9.29 -8.59
C MET A 170 -16.86 -9.49 -7.98
N LEU A 171 -16.59 -10.62 -7.34
CA LEU A 171 -15.26 -10.96 -6.83
C LEU A 171 -14.24 -11.15 -7.96
N GLN A 172 -14.65 -11.80 -9.04
CA GLN A 172 -13.80 -11.97 -10.23
C GLN A 172 -13.41 -10.62 -10.85
N GLU A 173 -14.36 -9.69 -10.98
CA GLU A 173 -14.07 -8.33 -11.46
C GLU A 173 -13.14 -7.56 -10.51
N CYS A 174 -13.32 -7.69 -9.19
CA CYS A 174 -12.39 -7.13 -8.21
C CYS A 174 -10.98 -7.72 -8.33
N ASN A 175 -10.85 -9.01 -8.65
CA ASN A 175 -9.55 -9.63 -8.84
C ASN A 175 -8.82 -9.07 -10.07
N LYS A 176 -9.54 -8.80 -11.17
CA LYS A 176 -8.98 -8.11 -12.35
C LYS A 176 -8.41 -6.73 -11.99
N PHE A 177 -8.97 -6.05 -10.99
CA PHE A 177 -8.51 -4.72 -10.56
C PHE A 177 -7.23 -4.75 -9.71
N ARG A 178 -6.84 -5.90 -9.14
CA ARG A 178 -5.70 -5.99 -8.20
C ARG A 178 -4.38 -5.55 -8.82
N GLU A 179 -4.14 -5.90 -10.08
CA GLU A 179 -2.90 -5.51 -10.77
C GLU A 179 -2.83 -4.00 -10.98
N HIS A 180 -3.93 -3.38 -11.41
CA HIS A 180 -4.03 -1.93 -11.51
C HIS A 180 -3.78 -1.27 -10.16
N GLN A 181 -4.43 -1.75 -9.09
CA GLN A 181 -4.25 -1.24 -7.74
C GLN A 181 -2.78 -1.35 -7.28
N ALA A 182 -2.10 -2.46 -7.58
CA ALA A 182 -0.69 -2.64 -7.24
C ALA A 182 0.21 -1.63 -7.98
N ARG A 183 -0.10 -1.34 -9.25
CA ARG A 183 0.64 -0.34 -10.04
C ARG A 183 0.45 1.07 -9.48
N GLU A 184 -0.78 1.47 -9.17
CA GLU A 184 -1.06 2.79 -8.58
C GLU A 184 -0.39 2.94 -7.22
N LEU A 185 -0.47 1.92 -6.35
CA LEU A 185 0.19 1.96 -5.05
C LEU A 185 1.71 2.12 -5.17
N LEU A 186 2.32 1.45 -6.16
CA LEU A 186 3.75 1.59 -6.43
C LEU A 186 4.09 3.00 -6.92
N ILE A 187 3.27 3.58 -7.78
CA ILE A 187 3.45 4.96 -8.26
C ILE A 187 3.37 5.93 -7.07
N ASP A 188 2.33 5.83 -6.24
CA ASP A 188 2.16 6.67 -5.05
C ASP A 188 3.38 6.58 -4.11
N LEU A 189 3.88 5.36 -3.87
CA LEU A 189 5.07 5.14 -3.05
C LEU A 189 6.31 5.82 -3.64
N LEU A 190 6.53 5.67 -4.96
CA LEU A 190 7.68 6.27 -5.63
C LEU A 190 7.59 7.80 -5.69
N GLU A 191 6.40 8.36 -5.86
CA GLU A 191 6.17 9.80 -5.80
C GLU A 191 6.46 10.36 -4.40
N GLN A 192 6.03 9.64 -3.37
CA GLN A 192 6.35 9.99 -1.99
C GLN A 192 7.86 9.96 -1.74
N GLU A 193 8.55 8.88 -2.13
CA GLU A 193 10.01 8.78 -1.99
C GLU A 193 10.74 9.90 -2.74
N LEU A 194 10.31 10.25 -3.95
CA LEU A 194 10.90 11.36 -4.71
C LEU A 194 10.68 12.70 -4.01
N SER A 195 9.49 12.92 -3.46
CA SER A 195 9.17 14.14 -2.70
C SER A 195 10.05 14.27 -1.47
N GLU A 196 10.20 13.20 -0.69
CA GLU A 196 11.05 13.16 0.50
C GLU A 196 12.53 13.40 0.16
N ARG A 197 13.05 12.76 -0.89
CA ARG A 197 14.43 12.97 -1.34
C ARG A 197 14.67 14.40 -1.81
N ARG A 198 13.71 15.02 -2.50
CA ARG A 198 13.80 16.43 -2.91
C ARG A 198 13.84 17.34 -1.69
N LYS A 199 12.97 17.11 -0.71
CA LYS A 199 12.96 17.88 0.54
C LYS A 199 14.30 17.77 1.28
N LEU A 200 14.81 16.55 1.45
CA LEU A 200 16.10 16.33 2.10
C LEU A 200 17.25 17.01 1.34
N ALA A 201 17.24 16.96 0.00
CA ALA A 201 18.25 17.63 -0.81
C ALA A 201 18.22 19.16 -0.63
N GLU A 202 17.04 19.77 -0.55
CA GLU A 202 16.90 21.22 -0.28
C GLU A 202 17.33 21.59 1.14
N GLU A 203 17.02 20.76 2.14
CA GLU A 203 17.50 20.93 3.51
C GLU A 203 19.03 20.86 3.58
N LEU A 204 19.65 19.89 2.91
CA LEU A 204 21.10 19.75 2.82
C LEU A 204 21.74 20.94 2.11
N LYS A 205 21.19 21.40 0.98
CA LYS A 205 21.67 22.61 0.29
C LYS A 205 21.62 23.83 1.20
N THR A 206 20.52 24.00 1.94
CA THR A 206 20.36 25.10 2.90
C THR A 206 21.37 24.99 4.03
N SER A 207 21.62 23.78 4.54
CA SER A 207 22.63 23.54 5.57
C SER A 207 24.05 23.80 5.08
N ILE A 208 24.38 23.43 3.84
CA ILE A 208 25.68 23.71 3.23
C ILE A 208 25.86 25.22 3.05
N ALA A 209 24.85 25.92 2.54
CA ALA A 209 24.92 27.37 2.38
C ALA A 209 25.16 28.10 3.71
N LYS A 210 24.51 27.65 4.80
CA LYS A 210 24.76 28.16 6.15
C LYS A 210 26.18 27.87 6.65
N ALA A 211 26.70 26.67 6.38
CA ALA A 211 28.05 26.30 6.76
C ALA A 211 29.11 27.11 5.98
N ASP A 212 28.88 27.31 4.67
CA ASP A 212 29.74 28.13 3.81
C ASP A 212 29.75 29.60 4.27
N GLU A 213 28.59 30.15 4.64
CA GLU A 213 28.48 31.51 5.19
C GLU A 213 29.27 31.66 6.50
N LEU A 214 29.19 30.68 7.41
CA LEU A 214 29.95 30.70 8.66
C LEU A 214 31.46 30.62 8.41
N LEU A 215 31.90 29.77 7.48
CA LEU A 215 33.32 29.61 7.16
C LEU A 215 33.90 30.84 6.46
N LEU A 216 33.16 31.45 5.54
CA LEU A 216 33.61 32.64 4.80
C LEU A 216 33.44 33.94 5.60
N GLY A 217 32.53 33.97 6.57
CA GLY A 217 32.30 35.12 7.45
C GLY A 217 33.45 35.36 8.44
N GLU A 218 34.18 34.32 8.86
CA GLU A 218 35.31 34.46 9.80
C GLU A 218 36.58 35.01 9.15
N ASP A 219 36.78 34.84 7.84
CA ASP A 219 37.98 35.30 7.12
C ASP A 219 37.94 36.78 6.70
N SER A 220 36.84 37.49 6.97
CA SER A 220 36.62 38.88 6.52
C SER A 220 36.73 39.96 7.61
N LYS A 221 37.04 39.61 8.87
CA LYS A 221 37.40 40.63 9.87
C LYS A 221 38.84 41.11 9.59
N PRO A 222 39.05 42.36 9.13
CA PRO A 222 40.38 42.91 9.08
C PRO A 222 40.91 42.94 10.52
N LYS A 223 42.11 42.39 10.72
CA LYS A 223 42.91 42.73 11.89
C LYS A 223 43.09 44.26 11.85
N GLU A 224 42.35 44.98 12.68
CA GLU A 224 42.71 46.35 13.03
C GLU A 224 44.04 46.27 13.77
N GLU A 225 45.12 46.42 13.01
CA GLU A 225 46.44 46.82 13.50
C GLU A 225 46.32 48.23 14.05
N GLU A 226 45.96 48.36 15.33
CA GLU A 226 46.16 49.61 16.07
C GLU A 226 47.63 49.69 16.47
N THR A 227 48.47 50.06 15.51
CA THR A 227 49.83 50.54 15.76
C THR A 227 50.05 51.89 15.09
N ALA A 228 50.59 52.82 15.89
CA ALA A 228 51.23 54.07 15.50
C ALA A 228 50.34 55.30 15.24
N THR A 229 50.10 56.07 16.30
CA THR A 229 50.27 57.54 16.25
C THR A 229 51.36 57.94 17.24
N LYS A 230 52.53 58.27 16.67
CA LYS A 230 53.64 58.96 17.34
C LYS A 230 53.93 60.22 16.51
N ALA A 231 53.62 61.39 17.07
CA ALA A 231 54.07 62.74 16.73
C ALA A 231 53.06 63.71 17.38
N GLU A 232 53.34 64.80 18.07
CA GLU A 232 54.53 65.59 18.40
C GLU A 232 53.98 66.62 19.41
N GLU A 233 54.55 66.77 20.61
CA GLU A 233 54.56 68.07 21.30
C GLU A 233 55.69 68.07 22.35
N GLU A 234 56.93 68.26 21.89
CA GLU A 234 58.04 68.73 22.72
C GLU A 234 57.88 70.24 22.94
N GLY A 235 57.50 70.64 24.16
CA GLY A 235 57.65 72.01 24.64
C GLY A 235 58.98 72.19 25.37
N PRO A 236 59.84 73.16 25.00
CA PRO A 236 61.07 73.44 25.74
C PRO A 236 60.84 74.48 26.85
N GLU A 237 61.26 74.13 28.07
CA GLU A 237 61.56 75.08 29.14
C GLU A 237 62.75 75.98 28.77
N PRO A 238 62.75 77.26 29.19
CA PRO A 238 63.99 77.97 29.43
C PRO A 238 64.21 78.22 30.94
N MET A 239 65.39 77.78 31.37
CA MET A 239 66.00 78.08 32.66
C MET A 239 66.36 79.56 32.81
N LYS A 240 66.47 79.93 34.08
CA LYS A 240 66.81 81.22 34.68
C LYS A 240 68.21 81.72 34.32
N GLU A 241 68.34 83.04 34.19
CA GLU A 241 69.56 83.79 34.52
C GLU A 241 69.20 84.95 35.46
N ASP A 242 70.11 85.18 36.40
CA ASP A 242 70.22 86.14 37.51
C ASP A 242 69.44 85.90 38.83
#